data_AF-F0GHV1-F1
#
_entry.id   AF-F0GHV1-F1
#
_cell.length_a   1.000
_cell.length_b   1.000
_cell.length_c   1.000
_cell.angle_alpha   90.00
_cell.angle_beta   90.00
_cell.angle_gamma   90.00
#
_symmetry.space_group_name_H-M   'P 1'
#
loop_
_entity.id
_entity.type
_entity.pdbx_description
1 polymer ?
#
loop_
_entity_poly.entity_id
_entity_poly.type
_entity_poly.pdbx_seq_one_letter_code
_entity_poly.pdbx_strand_id
1 'polypeptide(L)' 'GALPDDERGRIVAALTAHRWRPDAAAQALGISRATLYRRIAKHRIVAPHRA' A
#
# COMPACT_ATOMS: atom_id res chain seq x y z
N GLY A 1 19.41 -0.03 10.20
CA GLY A 1 18.37 -1.02 10.48
C GLY A 1 17.03 -0.35 10.55
N ALA A 2 16.31 -0.28 9.44
CA ALA A 2 14.97 0.33 9.40
C ALA A 2 14.01 -0.66 8.77
N LEU A 3 13.64 -1.68 9.55
CA LEU A 3 12.42 -2.43 9.29
C LEU A 3 11.36 -1.84 10.22
N PRO A 4 10.39 -1.10 9.71
CA PRO A 4 9.07 -1.20 10.26
C PRO A 4 8.47 -2.47 9.65
N ASP A 5 8.39 -3.54 10.44
CA ASP A 5 7.56 -4.73 10.13
C ASP A 5 6.07 -4.38 9.99
N ASP A 6 5.73 -3.10 10.06
CA ASP A 6 4.41 -2.53 9.83
C ASP A 6 3.99 -2.75 8.37
N GLU A 7 3.15 -3.75 8.16
CA GLU A 7 2.40 -4.02 6.93
C GLU A 7 1.85 -2.72 6.29
N ARG A 8 1.36 -1.80 7.12
CA ARG A 8 0.89 -0.48 6.70
C ARG A 8 1.99 0.33 6.00
N GLY A 9 3.19 0.40 6.58
CA GLY A 9 4.32 1.14 6.03
C GLY A 9 4.75 0.61 4.67
N ARG A 10 4.81 -0.72 4.52
CA ARG A 10 5.11 -1.39 3.25
C ARG A 10 4.09 -1.05 2.16
N ILE A 11 2.79 -1.06 2.50
CA ILE A 11 1.73 -0.72 1.56
C ILE A 11 1.78 0.76 1.16
N VAL A 12 1.97 1.67 2.13
CA VAL A 12 2.07 3.11 1.84
C VAL A 12 3.30 3.42 0.98
N ALA A 13 4.45 2.78 1.25
CA ALA A 13 5.66 2.95 0.47
C ALA A 13 5.47 2.47 -0.98
N ALA A 14 4.88 1.28 -1.17
CA ALA A 14 4.56 0.77 -2.50
C ALA A 14 3.56 1.67 -3.24
N LEU A 15 2.48 2.09 -2.58
CA LEU A 15 1.52 3.03 -3.17
C LEU A 15 2.21 4.35 -3.57
N THR A 16 3.06 4.90 -2.71
CA THR A 16 3.77 6.16 -2.97
C THR A 16 4.74 6.03 -4.15
N ALA A 17 5.54 4.96 -4.19
CA ALA A 17 6.47 4.67 -5.28
C ALA A 17 5.75 4.53 -6.64
N HIS A 18 4.53 4.00 -6.62
CA HIS A 18 3.70 3.79 -7.81
C HIS A 18 2.66 4.88 -8.05
N ARG A 19 2.86 6.11 -7.51
CA ARG A 19 1.95 7.26 -7.70
C ARG A 19 0.50 6.94 -7.35
N TRP A 20 0.30 6.18 -6.28
CA TRP A 20 -0.99 5.72 -5.78
C TRP A 20 -1.80 4.87 -6.77
N ARG A 21 -1.12 4.20 -7.73
CA ARG A 21 -1.73 3.23 -8.63
C ARG A 21 -1.83 1.85 -7.94
N PRO A 22 -3.04 1.39 -7.54
CA PRO A 22 -3.20 0.17 -6.76
C PRO A 22 -2.72 -1.07 -7.51
N ASP A 23 -2.89 -1.09 -8.83
CA ASP A 23 -2.53 -2.24 -9.67
C ASP A 23 -1.02 -2.45 -9.69
N ALA A 24 -0.26 -1.36 -9.88
CA ALA A 24 1.20 -1.39 -9.87
C ALA A 24 1.74 -1.67 -8.45
N ALA A 25 1.14 -1.09 -7.42
CA ALA A 25 1.53 -1.36 -6.03
C ALA A 25 1.25 -2.83 -5.62
N ALA A 26 0.13 -3.41 -6.04
CA ALA A 26 -0.19 -4.81 -5.78
C ALA A 26 0.83 -5.75 -6.44
N GLN A 27 1.19 -5.47 -7.70
CA GLN A 27 2.22 -6.22 -8.43
C GLN A 27 3.58 -6.11 -7.75
N ALA A 28 4.00 -4.91 -7.34
CA ALA A 28 5.27 -4.70 -6.65
C ALA A 28 5.34 -5.38 -5.27
N LEU A 29 4.19 -5.50 -4.60
CA LEU A 29 4.08 -6.23 -3.33
C LEU A 29 3.91 -7.75 -3.51
N GLY A 30 3.76 -8.25 -4.75
CA GLY A 30 3.51 -9.67 -5.03
C GLY A 30 2.16 -10.17 -4.51
N ILE A 31 1.17 -9.30 -4.36
CA ILE A 31 -0.17 -9.64 -3.84
C ILE A 31 -1.26 -9.34 -4.86
N SER A 32 -2.40 -10.01 -4.71
CA SER A 32 -3.58 -9.68 -5.52
C SER A 32 -4.18 -8.32 -5.14
N ARG A 33 -4.82 -7.65 -6.12
CA ARG A 33 -5.55 -6.39 -5.89
C ARG A 33 -6.54 -6.48 -4.74
N ALA A 34 -7.29 -7.60 -4.65
CA ALA A 34 -8.24 -7.84 -3.57
C ALA A 34 -7.56 -7.86 -2.18
N THR A 35 -6.36 -8.43 -2.08
CA THR A 35 -5.57 -8.42 -0.86
C THR A 35 -5.07 -7.02 -0.53
N LEU A 36 -4.61 -6.27 -1.52
CA LEU A 36 -4.21 -4.87 -1.35
C LEU A 36 -5.38 -4.04 -0.79
N TYR A 37 -6.57 -4.11 -1.39
CA TYR A 37 -7.76 -3.37 -0.92
C TYR A 37 -8.17 -3.75 0.50
N ARG A 38 -8.16 -5.06 0.84
CA ARG A 38 -8.44 -5.53 2.20
C ARG A 38 -7.46 -4.94 3.21
N ARG A 39 -6.17 -4.89 2.88
CA ARG A 39 -5.13 -4.33 3.76
C ARG A 39 -5.23 -2.81 3.85
N ILE A 40 -5.50 -2.11 2.75
CA ILE A 40 -5.77 -0.66 2.73
C ILE A 40 -6.93 -0.32 3.66
N ALA A 41 -8.05 -1.04 3.55
CA ALA A 41 -9.22 -0.84 4.40
C ALA A 41 -8.91 -1.17 5.88
N LYS A 42 -8.27 -2.32 6.14
CA LYS A 42 -7.87 -2.77 7.48
C LYS A 42 -6.96 -1.75 8.18
N HIS A 43 -6.01 -1.17 7.45
CA HIS A 43 -5.04 -0.21 7.99
C HIS A 43 -5.45 1.25 7.80
N ARG A 44 -6.67 1.51 7.31
CA ARG A 44 -7.21 2.85 7.02
C ARG A 44 -6.21 3.73 6.26
N ILE A 45 -5.61 3.17 5.21
CA ILE A 45 -4.63 3.88 4.38
C ILE A 45 -5.39 4.82 3.43
N VAL A 46 -5.11 6.12 3.54
CA VAL A 46 -5.73 7.18 2.73
C VAL A 46 -4.66 7.85 1.87
N ALA A 47 -5.00 8.12 0.61
CA ALA A 47 -4.12 8.86 -0.29
C ALA A 47 -3.99 10.32 0.16
N PRO A 48 -2.78 10.90 0.21
CA PRO A 48 -2.55 12.27 0.66
C PRO A 48 -3.15 13.32 -0.29
N HIS A 49 -3.49 12.94 -1.53
CA HIS A 49 -4.15 13.82 -2.51
C HIS A 49 -5.69 13.80 -2.41
N ARG A 50 -6.25 13.11 -1.43
CA ARG A 50 -7.70 13.05 -1.18
C ARG A 50 -8.12 13.76 0.12
N ALA A 51 -7.21 14.55 0.71
CA ALA A 51 -7.50 15.46 1.81
C ALA A 51 -8.14 16.75 1.29
#